data_AF-A0A3R9AD34-F1
#
_entry.id   AF-A0A3R9AD34-F1
#
_cell.length_a   1.000
_cell.length_b   1.000
_cell.length_c   1.000
_cell.angle_alpha   90.00
_cell.angle_beta   90.00
_cell.angle_gamma   90.00
#
_symmetry.space_group_name_H-M   'P 1'
#
loop_
_entity.id
_entity.type
_entity.pdbx_description
1 polymer ?
#
loop_
_entity_poly.entity_id
_entity_poly.type
_entity_poly.pdbx_seq_one_letter_code
_entity_poly.pdbx_strand_id
1 'polypeptide(L)'
;MPIHADLVALGFLKYVDAAREAGQARIFSELRPDKYGTITANWSKWFGRYLRGTIKVTDDRMRFHSFRHAFKDYAREAEIPEDVNDAFTGHRGQAVARRYGSSLAYPLRPMVLAMSKYRVTGLTLPAPPPAYRRREAA
;
A
#
# COMPACT_ATOMS: atom_id res chain seq x y z
N MET A 1 10.64 -0.39 0.38
CA MET A 1 9.39 -0.64 -0.37
C MET A 1 9.24 0.42 -1.45
N PRO A 2 9.29 0.05 -2.74
CA PRO A 2 8.96 0.96 -3.84
C PRO A 2 7.51 1.45 -3.77
N ILE A 3 7.29 2.72 -4.16
CA ILE A 3 5.96 3.34 -4.26
C ILE A 3 5.56 3.40 -5.73
N HIS A 4 4.31 3.09 -6.04
CA HIS A 4 3.80 3.16 -7.41
C HIS A 4 3.78 4.59 -7.96
N ALA A 5 4.09 4.78 -9.24
CA ALA A 5 4.13 6.10 -9.88
C ALA A 5 2.81 6.85 -9.76
N ASP A 6 1.67 6.14 -9.83
CA ASP A 6 0.35 6.75 -9.66
C ASP A 6 0.15 7.37 -8.28
N LEU A 7 0.65 6.74 -7.21
CA LEU A 7 0.58 7.32 -5.86
C LEU A 7 1.43 8.59 -5.76
N VAL A 8 2.58 8.60 -6.43
CA VAL A 8 3.43 9.80 -6.54
C VAL A 8 2.69 10.90 -7.31
N ALA A 9 2.04 10.56 -8.42
CA ALA A 9 1.24 11.48 -9.24
C ALA A 9 0.03 12.05 -8.47
N LEU A 10 -0.60 11.24 -7.61
CA LEU A 10 -1.67 11.65 -6.69
C LEU A 10 -1.18 12.59 -5.58
N GLY A 11 0.13 12.77 -5.44
CA GLY A 11 0.73 13.71 -4.49
C GLY A 11 1.11 13.09 -3.15
N PHE A 12 1.26 11.77 -3.06
CA PHE A 12 1.64 11.11 -1.81
C PHE A 12 2.93 11.68 -1.21
N LEU A 13 3.95 11.98 -2.03
CA LEU A 13 5.20 12.57 -1.54
C LEU A 13 4.98 13.97 -0.96
N LYS A 14 4.12 14.79 -1.59
CA LYS A 14 3.76 16.11 -1.07
C LYS A 14 3.04 16.02 0.28
N TYR A 15 2.18 15.02 0.44
CA TYR A 15 1.52 14.73 1.72
C TYR A 15 2.53 14.37 2.81
N VAL A 16 3.53 13.55 2.47
CA VAL A 16 4.62 13.17 3.40
C VAL A 16 5.46 14.38 3.78
N ASP A 17 5.81 15.24 2.83
CA ASP A 17 6.57 16.46 3.09
C ASP A 17 5.80 17.42 4.00
N ALA A 18 4.50 17.64 3.73
CA ALA A 18 3.64 18.45 4.59
C ALA A 18 3.54 17.88 6.02
N ALA A 19 3.45 16.56 6.17
CA ALA A 19 3.45 15.92 7.49
C ALA A 19 4.79 16.15 8.23
N ARG A 20 5.91 16.12 7.52
CA ARG A 20 7.24 16.39 8.07
C ARG A 20 7.39 17.85 8.50
N GLU A 21 6.97 18.80 7.66
CA GLU A 21 7.01 20.24 7.96
C GLU A 21 6.14 20.59 9.17
N ALA A 22 5.00 19.92 9.32
CA ALA A 22 4.13 20.04 10.49
C ALA A 22 4.66 19.33 11.75
N GLY A 23 5.88 18.77 11.73
CA GLY A 23 6.50 18.09 12.87
C GLY A 23 5.78 16.81 13.30
N GLN A 24 5.00 16.18 12.41
CA GLN A 24 4.24 14.98 12.77
C GLN A 24 5.17 13.78 12.94
N ALA A 25 5.04 13.08 14.08
CA ALA A 25 5.81 11.87 14.35
C ALA A 25 5.49 10.69 13.38
N ARG A 26 4.36 10.76 12.67
CA ARG A 26 3.90 9.73 11.72
C ARG A 26 3.23 10.39 10.52
N ILE A 27 3.41 9.79 9.35
CA ILE A 27 2.77 10.21 8.10
C ILE A 27 1.24 10.21 8.24
N PHE A 28 0.66 9.17 8.86
CA PHE A 28 -0.77 9.10 9.18
C PHE A 28 -1.00 9.40 10.65
N SER A 29 -0.87 10.67 11.02
CA SER A 29 -0.94 11.12 12.42
C SER A 29 -2.32 10.92 13.05
N GLU A 30 -3.41 10.84 12.26
CA GLU A 30 -4.77 10.61 12.75
C GLU A 30 -5.00 9.19 13.30
N LEU A 31 -4.11 8.24 13.02
CA LEU A 31 -4.20 6.88 13.55
C LEU A 31 -3.83 6.88 15.04
N ARG A 32 -4.86 6.86 15.90
CA ARG A 32 -4.71 6.82 17.36
C ARG A 32 -4.73 5.38 17.90
N PRO A 33 -3.83 5.03 18.85
CA PRO A 33 -3.86 3.74 19.52
C PRO A 33 -5.19 3.53 20.25
N ASP A 34 -5.59 2.26 20.37
CA ASP A 34 -6.66 1.88 21.28
C ASP A 34 -6.16 1.81 22.74
N LYS A 35 -7.04 1.38 23.64
CA LYS A 35 -6.71 1.22 25.07
C LYS A 35 -5.58 0.23 25.36
N TYR A 36 -5.18 -0.59 24.38
CA TYR A 36 -4.09 -1.56 24.47
C TYR A 36 -2.83 -1.10 23.72
N GLY A 37 -2.80 0.13 23.20
CA GLY A 37 -1.68 0.67 22.43
C GLY A 37 -1.70 0.27 20.95
N THR A 38 -2.72 -0.45 20.47
CA THR A 38 -2.78 -0.93 19.08
C THR A 38 -3.26 0.16 18.15
N ILE A 39 -2.37 0.66 17.29
CA ILE A 39 -2.62 1.79 16.37
C ILE A 39 -3.69 1.47 15.31
N THR A 40 -3.76 0.21 14.85
CA THR A 40 -4.60 -0.19 13.71
C THR A 40 -5.98 -0.70 14.12
N ALA A 41 -6.25 -0.88 15.41
CA ALA A 41 -7.50 -1.46 15.91
C ALA A 41 -8.70 -0.56 15.59
N ASN A 42 -8.58 0.74 15.88
CA ASN A 42 -9.64 1.71 15.60
C ASN A 42 -9.86 1.89 14.10
N TRP A 43 -8.79 1.91 13.31
CA TRP A 43 -8.87 1.95 11.85
C TRP A 43 -9.64 0.76 11.27
N SER A 44 -9.30 -0.45 11.72
CA SER A 44 -9.95 -1.68 11.23
C SER A 44 -11.46 -1.67 11.52
N LYS A 45 -11.85 -1.20 12.71
CA LYS A 45 -13.27 -1.04 13.08
C LYS A 45 -13.96 0.01 12.23
N TRP A 46 -13.33 1.16 12.01
CA TRP A 46 -13.85 2.22 11.14
C TRP A 46 -14.04 1.71 9.70
N PHE A 47 -13.03 1.05 9.14
CA PHE A 47 -13.06 0.55 7.77
C PHE A 47 -14.19 -0.47 7.58
N GLY A 48 -14.38 -1.39 8.53
CA GLY A 48 -15.49 -2.34 8.49
C GLY A 48 -16.87 -1.66 8.45
N ARG A 49 -17.06 -0.60 9.25
CA ARG A 49 -18.29 0.20 9.21
C ARG A 49 -18.45 0.97 7.91
N TYR A 50 -17.37 1.57 7.40
CA TYR A 50 -17.38 2.30 6.13
C TYR A 50 -17.70 1.39 4.94
N LEU A 51 -17.06 0.21 4.88
CA LEU A 51 -17.25 -0.76 3.81
C LEU A 51 -18.72 -1.22 3.72
N ARG A 52 -19.34 -1.55 4.85
CA ARG A 52 -20.74 -2.04 4.91
C ARG A 52 -21.77 -0.92 4.87
N GLY A 53 -21.50 0.17 5.60
CA GLY A 53 -22.44 1.27 5.79
C GLY A 53 -22.46 2.26 4.62
N THR A 54 -21.30 2.54 4.02
CA THR A 54 -21.15 3.57 2.99
C THR A 54 -20.95 2.95 1.61
N ILE A 55 -19.97 2.06 1.45
CA ILE A 55 -19.67 1.43 0.15
C ILE A 55 -20.66 0.30 -0.20
N LYS A 56 -21.39 -0.21 0.80
CA LYS A 56 -22.41 -1.28 0.66
C LYS A 56 -21.86 -2.62 0.16
N VAL A 57 -20.58 -2.91 0.41
CA VAL A 57 -20.03 -4.26 0.21
C VAL A 57 -20.40 -5.11 1.42
N THR A 58 -21.19 -6.16 1.19
CA THR A 58 -21.78 -7.00 2.25
C THR A 58 -21.14 -8.38 2.39
N ASP A 59 -20.29 -8.79 1.44
CA ASP A 59 -19.53 -10.05 1.54
C ASP A 59 -18.62 -10.03 2.77
N ASP A 60 -18.81 -10.98 3.68
CA ASP A 60 -18.13 -11.06 4.97
C ASP A 60 -16.65 -11.47 4.88
N ARG A 61 -16.24 -11.99 3.72
CA ARG A 61 -14.85 -12.29 3.34
C ARG A 61 -14.09 -11.04 2.94
N MET A 62 -14.79 -9.96 2.56
CA MET A 62 -14.17 -8.70 2.17
C MET A 62 -13.89 -7.81 3.38
N ARG A 63 -12.61 -7.60 3.67
CA ARG A 63 -12.11 -6.77 4.79
C ARG A 63 -10.87 -6.01 4.34
N PHE A 64 -10.28 -5.22 5.23
CA PHE A 64 -9.08 -4.45 4.88
C PHE A 64 -7.92 -5.34 4.41
N HIS A 65 -7.77 -6.54 5.00
CA HIS A 65 -6.74 -7.50 4.57
C HIS A 65 -6.96 -8.03 3.14
N SER A 66 -8.18 -7.97 2.61
CA SER A 66 -8.48 -8.42 1.24
C SER A 66 -7.72 -7.61 0.18
N PHE A 67 -7.34 -6.36 0.46
CA PHE A 67 -6.45 -5.60 -0.43
C PHE A 67 -5.08 -6.27 -0.62
N ARG A 68 -4.56 -6.95 0.41
CA ARG A 68 -3.31 -7.70 0.31
C ARG A 68 -3.47 -8.94 -0.56
N HIS A 69 -4.61 -9.63 -0.48
CA HIS A 69 -4.91 -10.74 -1.38
C HIS A 69 -5.03 -10.26 -2.83
N ALA A 70 -5.79 -9.19 -3.05
CA ALA A 70 -5.93 -8.55 -4.36
C ALA A 70 -4.55 -8.13 -4.92
N PHE A 71 -3.66 -7.57 -4.10
CA PHE A 71 -2.29 -7.28 -4.52
C PHE A 71 -1.57 -8.53 -5.04
N LYS A 72 -1.70 -9.68 -4.36
CA LYS A 72 -1.07 -10.92 -4.85
C LYS A 72 -1.68 -11.38 -6.18
N ASP A 73 -2.98 -11.23 -6.36
CA ASP A 73 -3.68 -11.66 -7.57
C ASP A 73 -3.28 -10.80 -8.77
N TYR A 74 -3.32 -9.47 -8.65
CA TYR A 74 -2.87 -8.56 -9.71
C TYR A 74 -1.36 -8.64 -9.96
N ALA A 75 -0.56 -8.95 -8.96
CA ALA A 75 0.86 -9.20 -9.16
C ALA A 75 1.11 -10.46 -10.03
N ARG A 76 0.29 -11.52 -9.87
CA ARG A 76 0.35 -12.70 -10.75
C ARG A 76 -0.10 -12.38 -12.16
N GLU A 77 -1.18 -11.59 -12.31
CA GLU A 77 -1.65 -11.12 -13.62
C GLU A 77 -0.58 -10.30 -14.35
N ALA A 78 0.20 -9.50 -13.61
CA ALA A 78 1.32 -8.72 -14.14
C ALA A 78 2.65 -9.52 -14.29
N GLU A 79 2.59 -10.85 -14.17
CA GLU A 79 3.75 -11.76 -14.26
C GLU A 79 4.90 -11.37 -13.30
N ILE A 80 4.57 -10.82 -12.14
CA ILE A 80 5.56 -10.49 -11.12
C ILE A 80 5.96 -11.81 -10.42
N PRO A 81 7.27 -12.14 -10.41
CA PRO A 81 7.74 -13.36 -9.76
C PRO A 81 7.31 -13.47 -8.29
N GLU A 82 7.03 -14.70 -7.85
CA GLU A 82 6.51 -14.97 -6.50
C GLU A 82 7.47 -14.48 -5.41
N ASP A 83 8.77 -14.57 -5.63
CA ASP A 83 9.78 -14.09 -4.68
C ASP A 83 9.75 -12.57 -4.49
N VAL A 84 9.49 -11.81 -5.56
CA VAL A 84 9.28 -10.36 -5.49
C VAL A 84 7.95 -10.05 -4.78
N ASN A 85 6.89 -10.81 -5.07
CA ASN A 85 5.59 -10.67 -4.40
C ASN A 85 5.71 -10.92 -2.88
N ASP A 86 6.41 -11.97 -2.49
CA ASP A 86 6.69 -12.29 -1.09
C ASP A 86 7.52 -11.18 -0.43
N ALA A 87 8.47 -10.58 -1.14
CA ALA A 87 9.23 -9.43 -0.64
C ALA A 87 8.33 -8.21 -0.38
N PHE A 88 7.37 -7.91 -1.26
CA PHE A 88 6.40 -6.83 -1.02
C PHE A 88 5.47 -7.11 0.15
N THR A 89 5.06 -8.37 0.29
CA THR A 89 4.11 -8.77 1.30
C THR A 89 4.81 -9.07 2.64
N GLY A 90 6.12 -9.29 2.67
CA GLY A 90 6.85 -9.71 3.87
C GLY A 90 6.64 -11.18 4.21
N HIS A 91 6.20 -12.01 3.26
CA HIS A 91 6.20 -13.46 3.43
C HIS A 91 7.62 -13.99 3.29
N ARG A 92 7.96 -15.02 4.07
CA ARG A 92 9.16 -15.82 3.87
C ARG A 92 8.73 -17.14 3.24
N GLY A 93 9.23 -17.42 2.03
CA GLY A 93 8.97 -18.68 1.35
C GLY A 93 9.56 -19.87 2.14
N GLN A 94 8.93 -21.04 2.04
CA GLN A 94 9.33 -22.26 2.75
C GLN A 94 10.52 -22.99 2.09
N ALA A 95 10.87 -22.63 0.85
CA ALA A 95 11.89 -23.34 0.08
C ALA A 95 13.33 -23.07 0.57
N VAL A 96 14.11 -24.15 0.73
CA VAL A 96 15.52 -24.11 1.16
C VAL A 96 16.38 -23.23 0.23
N ALA A 97 16.08 -23.20 -1.07
CA ALA A 97 16.76 -22.36 -2.06
C ALA A 97 16.75 -20.86 -1.70
N ARG A 98 15.71 -20.38 -0.99
CA ARG A 98 15.61 -18.97 -0.55
C ARG A 98 16.52 -18.63 0.63
N ARG A 99 17.19 -19.62 1.23
CA ARG A 99 18.25 -19.42 2.25
C ARG A 99 19.62 -19.17 1.61
N TYR A 100 19.77 -19.43 0.30
CA TYR A 100 20.99 -19.15 -0.45
C TYR A 100 20.88 -17.75 -1.08
N GLY A 101 21.84 -16.87 -0.73
CA GLY A 101 21.84 -15.46 -1.08
C GLY A 101 22.25 -14.61 0.14
N SER A 102 22.70 -13.37 -0.08
CA SER A 102 23.14 -12.50 1.02
C SER A 102 22.03 -12.39 2.08
N SER A 103 22.38 -12.47 3.36
CA SER A 103 21.49 -12.32 4.53
C SER A 103 20.78 -10.96 4.67
N LEU A 104 20.84 -10.14 3.62
CA LEU A 104 20.26 -8.81 3.52
C LEU A 104 18.91 -8.87 2.82
N ALA A 105 18.10 -7.84 3.04
CA ALA A 105 16.77 -7.69 2.45
C ALA A 105 16.75 -7.97 0.94
N TYR A 106 15.60 -8.45 0.43
CA TYR A 106 15.39 -8.71 -0.99
C TYR A 106 15.82 -7.50 -1.85
N PRO A 107 16.52 -7.70 -2.99
CA PRO A 107 17.11 -6.61 -3.75
C PRO A 107 16.06 -5.59 -4.22
N LEU A 108 16.40 -4.30 -4.15
CA LEU A 108 15.47 -3.22 -4.46
C LEU A 108 15.10 -3.15 -5.95
N ARG A 109 16.06 -3.39 -6.86
CA ARG A 109 15.87 -3.21 -8.31
C ARG A 109 14.73 -4.09 -8.86
N PRO A 110 14.64 -5.41 -8.59
CA PRO A 110 13.50 -6.22 -9.02
C PRO A 110 12.16 -5.72 -8.46
N MET A 111 12.13 -5.23 -7.22
CA MET A 111 10.91 -4.66 -6.64
C MET A 111 10.48 -3.38 -7.39
N VAL A 112 11.42 -2.50 -7.76
CA VAL A 112 11.10 -1.28 -8.53
C VAL A 112 10.53 -1.65 -9.90
N LEU A 113 11.17 -2.58 -10.61
CA LEU A 113 10.69 -3.05 -11.91
C LEU A 113 9.31 -3.71 -11.80
N ALA A 114 9.10 -4.56 -10.81
CA ALA A 114 7.79 -5.17 -10.54
C ALA A 114 6.71 -4.12 -10.26
N MET A 115 7.01 -3.10 -9.45
CA MET A 115 6.06 -2.03 -9.17
C MET A 115 5.71 -1.23 -10.44
N SER A 116 6.66 -1.05 -11.37
CA SER A 116 6.36 -0.38 -12.65
C SER A 116 5.39 -1.16 -13.55
N LYS A 117 5.34 -2.50 -13.42
CA LYS A 117 4.44 -3.40 -14.15
C LYS A 117 3.06 -3.55 -13.50
N TYR A 118 2.98 -3.42 -12.18
CA TYR A 118 1.75 -3.67 -11.42
C TYR A 118 0.60 -2.77 -11.86
N ARG A 119 -0.55 -3.36 -12.24
CA ARG A 119 -1.77 -2.64 -12.61
C ARG A 119 -2.97 -3.33 -11.96
N VAL A 120 -3.97 -2.52 -11.60
CA VAL A 120 -5.26 -3.01 -11.08
C VAL A 120 -6.28 -2.80 -12.20
N THR A 121 -6.61 -3.85 -12.92
CA THR A 121 -7.55 -3.79 -14.06
C THR A 121 -8.92 -3.31 -13.58
N GLY A 122 -9.49 -2.32 -14.26
CA GLY A 122 -10.79 -1.71 -13.92
C GLY A 122 -10.75 -0.63 -12.84
N LEU A 123 -9.57 -0.31 -12.27
CA LEU A 123 -9.44 0.79 -11.32
C LEU A 123 -9.25 2.12 -12.06
N THR A 124 -10.19 3.04 -11.84
CA THR A 124 -10.02 4.45 -12.23
C THR A 124 -9.60 5.25 -11.00
N LEU A 125 -8.45 5.92 -11.08
CA LEU A 125 -7.95 6.74 -9.98
C LEU A 125 -8.61 8.12 -9.99
N PRO A 126 -8.88 8.70 -8.80
CA PRO A 126 -9.40 10.06 -8.72
C PRO A 126 -8.33 11.08 -9.14
N ALA A 127 -8.74 12.31 -9.45
CA ALA A 127 -7.79 13.39 -9.61
C ALA A 127 -7.03 13.65 -8.29
N PRO A 128 -5.76 14.11 -8.33
CA PRO A 128 -5.03 14.48 -7.13
C PRO A 128 -5.82 15.49 -6.28
N PRO A 129 -5.78 15.41 -4.94
CA PRO A 129 -6.43 16.39 -4.08
C PRO A 129 -5.96 17.81 -4.41
N PRO A 130 -6.84 18.84 -4.35
CA PRO A 130 -6.48 20.21 -4.72
C PRO A 130 -5.18 20.71 -4.09
N ALA A 131 -4.94 20.39 -2.82
CA ALA A 131 -3.73 20.75 -2.09
C ALA A 131 -2.43 20.20 -2.70
N TYR A 132 -2.51 19.12 -3.50
CA TYR A 132 -1.37 18.41 -4.06
C TYR A 132 -1.32 18.40 -5.58
N ARG A 133 -2.23 19.11 -6.26
CA ARG A 133 -2.14 19.31 -7.72
C ARG A 133 -0.85 20.07 -8.05
N ARG A 134 -0.29 19.86 -9.25
CA ARG A 134 0.77 20.76 -9.74
C ARG A 134 0.11 22.13 -9.91
N ARG A 135 0.75 23.18 -9.41
CA ARG A 135 0.41 24.53 -9.88
C ARG A 135 0.84 24.55 -11.35
N GLU A 136 -0.10 24.75 -12.26
CA GLU A 136 0.27 25.07 -13.64
C GLU A 136 1.09 26.36 -13.59
N ALA A 137 2.27 26.33 -14.22
CA ALA A 137 3.07 27.53 -14.38
C ALA A 137 2.28 28.48 -15.30
N ALA A 138 1.99 29.67 -14.80
CA ALA A 138 1.48 30.78 -15.61
C ALA A 138 2.58 31.30 -16.54
#